data_AF-A0A1F3BUB8-F1
#
_entry.id   AF-A0A1F3BUB8-F1
#
_cell.length_a   1.000
_cell.length_b   1.000
_cell.length_c   1.000
_cell.angle_alpha   90.00
_cell.angle_beta   90.00
_cell.angle_gamma   90.00
#
_symmetry.space_group_name_H-M   'P 1'
#
loop_
_entity.id
_entity.type
_entity.pdbx_description
1 polymer ?
#
loop_
_entity_poly.entity_id
_entity_poly.type
_entity_poly.pdbx_seq_one_letter_code
_entity_poly.pdbx_strand_id
1 'polypeptide(L)'
;MRGLARLLFLAGAVGIGLFFLRAAPRDVTLVYAVGGSGGRALEVDIEKGGAAIRRAEFHLAEGAPAQVSHRVRLTDGEYVVHLTLMVDGASRRLERSISVSESGTIVIPIEP
;
A
#
# COMPACT_ATOMS: atom_id res chain seq x y z
N MET A 1 6.26 25.66 39.43
CA MET A 1 6.49 25.83 37.97
C MET A 1 7.46 24.82 37.35
N ARG A 2 8.60 24.47 37.99
CA ARG A 2 9.59 23.51 37.43
C ARG A 2 9.07 22.08 37.15
N GLY A 3 8.15 21.57 37.97
CA GLY A 3 7.57 20.24 37.77
C GLY A 3 6.65 20.15 36.54
N LEU A 4 5.83 21.18 36.31
CA LEU A 4 4.92 21.25 35.16
C LEU A 4 5.67 21.37 33.83
N ALA A 5 6.74 22.18 33.80
CA ALA A 5 7.59 22.31 32.61
C ALA A 5 8.29 20.99 32.25
N ARG A 6 8.74 20.20 33.23
CA ARG A 6 9.31 18.87 33.00
C ARG A 6 8.29 17.87 32.45
N LEU A 7 7.06 17.89 32.96
CA LEU A 7 5.99 17.03 32.44
C LEU A 7 5.62 17.39 31.00
N LEU A 8 5.50 18.68 30.68
CA LEU A 8 5.25 19.13 29.30
C LEU A 8 6.39 18.76 28.35
N PHE A 9 7.64 18.90 28.81
CA PHE A 9 8.80 18.50 28.03
C PHE A 9 8.84 16.98 27.78
N LEU A 10 8.56 16.16 28.79
CA LEU A 10 8.49 14.71 28.64
C LEU A 10 7.32 14.27 27.74
N ALA A 11 6.14 14.88 27.91
CA ALA A 11 4.98 14.62 27.06
C ALA A 11 5.26 15.02 25.59
N GLY A 12 5.90 16.17 25.37
CA GLY A 12 6.35 16.61 24.06
C GLY A 12 7.38 15.66 23.44
N ALA A 13 8.37 15.23 24.21
CA ALA A 13 9.38 14.27 23.76
C ALA A 13 8.79 12.91 23.39
N VAL A 14 7.83 12.41 24.18
CA VAL A 14 7.11 11.16 23.88
C VAL A 14 6.24 11.30 22.63
N GLY A 15 5.51 12.41 22.50
CA GLY A 15 4.70 12.68 21.30
C GLY A 15 5.54 12.74 20.02
N ILE A 16 6.68 13.44 20.07
CA ILE A 16 7.63 13.51 18.95
C ILE A 16 8.23 12.13 18.66
N GLY A 17 8.66 11.39 19.68
CA GLY A 17 9.23 10.04 19.52
C GLY A 17 8.25 9.07 18.85
N LEU A 18 6.99 9.05 19.29
CA LEU A 18 5.93 8.23 18.69
C LEU A 18 5.62 8.62 17.24
N PHE A 19 5.66 9.91 16.92
CA PHE A 19 5.45 10.40 15.56
C PHE A 19 6.55 9.91 14.61
N PHE A 20 7.82 10.03 15.01
CA PHE A 20 8.96 9.58 14.20
C PHE A 20 8.99 8.05 14.01
N LEU A 21 8.56 7.28 15.01
CA LEU A 21 8.43 5.83 14.88
C LEU A 21 7.38 5.42 13.84
N ARG A 22 6.24 6.13 13.78
CA ARG A 22 5.17 5.89 12.80
C ARG A 22 5.54 6.35 11.38
N ALA A 23 6.54 7.21 11.24
CA ALA A 23 6.99 7.76 9.97
C ALA A 23 8.07 6.90 9.28
N ALA A 24 8.58 5.86 9.94
CA ALA A 24 9.58 4.98 9.35
C ALA A 24 8.98 4.16 8.19
N PRO A 25 9.55 4.23 6.96
CA PRO A 25 9.09 3.40 5.85
C PRO A 25 9.39 1.92 6.10
N ARG A 26 8.44 1.05 5.73
CA ARG A 26 8.55 -0.41 5.78
C ARG A 26 8.63 -0.99 4.38
N ASP A 27 9.44 -2.04 4.23
CA ASP A 27 9.51 -2.80 2.99
C ASP A 27 8.30 -3.76 2.92
N VAL A 28 7.39 -3.47 1.99
CA VAL A 28 6.15 -4.22 1.77
C VAL A 28 6.16 -4.80 0.36
N THR A 29 5.79 -6.07 0.22
CA THR A 29 5.60 -6.72 -1.07
C THR A 29 4.10 -6.93 -1.28
N LEU A 30 3.51 -6.17 -2.20
CA LEU A 30 2.14 -6.36 -2.61
C LEU A 30 2.11 -7.44 -3.69
N VAL A 31 1.32 -8.50 -3.48
CA VAL A 31 1.19 -9.61 -4.42
C VAL A 31 -0.22 -9.61 -4.96
N TYR A 32 -0.38 -9.30 -6.25
CA TYR A 32 -1.67 -9.24 -6.91
C TYR A 32 -1.99 -10.58 -7.56
N ALA A 33 -3.07 -11.23 -7.15
CA ALA A 33 -3.52 -12.50 -7.74
C ALA A 33 -4.23 -12.25 -9.08
N VAL A 34 -3.47 -12.25 -10.17
CA VAL A 34 -3.95 -12.03 -11.56
C VAL A 34 -4.35 -13.33 -12.27
N GLY A 35 -4.08 -14.50 -11.68
CA GLY A 35 -4.37 -15.80 -12.27
C GLY A 35 -5.85 -15.96 -12.63
N GLY A 36 -6.13 -16.48 -13.83
CA GLY A 36 -7.49 -16.67 -14.32
C GLY A 36 -8.27 -15.40 -14.65
N SER A 37 -7.66 -14.21 -14.51
CA SER A 37 -8.35 -12.94 -14.76
C SER A 37 -8.48 -12.56 -16.25
N GLY A 38 -7.69 -13.19 -17.14
CA GLY A 38 -7.63 -12.85 -18.56
C GLY A 38 -7.04 -11.46 -18.86
N GLY A 39 -6.47 -10.79 -17.85
CA GLY A 39 -5.94 -9.45 -18.00
C GLY A 39 -4.65 -9.39 -18.82
N ARG A 40 -4.50 -8.32 -19.61
CA ARG A 40 -3.30 -7.98 -20.39
C ARG A 40 -2.45 -6.89 -19.73
N ALA A 41 -3.06 -6.07 -18.90
CA ALA A 41 -2.36 -5.07 -18.10
C ALA A 41 -3.06 -4.86 -16.76
N LEU A 42 -2.27 -4.54 -15.74
CA LEU A 42 -2.72 -4.16 -14.41
C LEU A 42 -2.08 -2.82 -14.04
N GLU A 43 -2.90 -1.79 -13.91
CA GLU A 43 -2.50 -0.53 -13.29
C GLU A 43 -2.84 -0.58 -11.80
N VAL A 44 -1.94 -0.04 -10.98
CA VAL A 44 -2.05 0.01 -9.53
C VAL A 44 -1.76 1.42 -9.08
N ASP A 45 -2.72 2.03 -8.41
CA ASP A 45 -2.60 3.32 -7.74
C ASP A 45 -2.76 3.12 -6.23
N ILE A 46 -1.74 3.51 -5.46
CA ILE A 46 -1.74 3.46 -4.01
C ILE A 46 -1.97 4.87 -3.48
N GLU A 47 -2.94 5.01 -2.59
CA GLU A 47 -3.38 6.25 -2.00
C GLU A 47 -3.28 6.20 -0.48
N LYS A 48 -2.87 7.32 0.14
CA LYS A 48 -2.90 7.51 1.59
C LYS A 48 -3.64 8.82 1.89
N GLY A 49 -4.78 8.72 2.58
CA GLY A 49 -5.55 9.88 3.03
C GLY A 49 -5.93 10.86 1.91
N GLY A 50 -6.41 10.37 0.76
CA GLY A 50 -6.80 11.23 -0.37
C GLY A 50 -5.69 11.50 -1.38
N ALA A 51 -4.43 11.20 -1.06
CA ALA A 51 -3.29 11.53 -1.91
C ALA A 51 -2.69 10.27 -2.55
N ALA A 52 -2.57 10.28 -3.88
CA ALA A 52 -1.83 9.25 -4.61
C ALA A 52 -0.35 9.35 -4.27
N ILE A 53 0.22 8.27 -3.74
CA ILE A 53 1.64 8.21 -3.33
C ILE A 53 2.48 7.35 -4.26
N ARG A 54 1.85 6.42 -5.00
CA ARG A 54 2.53 5.52 -5.91
C ARG A 54 1.61 5.09 -7.03
N ARG A 55 2.13 5.03 -8.24
CA ARG A 55 1.52 4.42 -9.41
C ARG A 55 2.46 3.38 -9.99
N ALA A 56 1.93 2.25 -10.43
CA ALA A 56 2.67 1.22 -11.14
C ALA A 56 1.78 0.61 -12.22
N GLU A 57 2.39 0.19 -13.33
CA GLU A 57 1.71 -0.50 -14.42
C GLU A 57 2.48 -1.79 -14.71
N PHE A 58 1.74 -2.88 -14.87
CA PHE A 58 2.28 -4.20 -15.15
C PHE A 58 1.65 -4.75 -16.41
N HIS A 59 2.46 -5.08 -17.41
CA HIS A 59 2.00 -5.79 -18.59
C HIS A 59 2.00 -7.30 -18.30
N LEU A 60 0.84 -7.92 -18.49
CA LEU A 60 0.60 -9.34 -18.27
C LEU A 60 0.70 -10.04 -19.63
N ALA A 61 1.81 -10.72 -19.86
CA ALA A 61 1.98 -11.54 -21.05
C ALA A 61 1.03 -12.74 -21.03
N GLU A 62 0.75 -13.32 -22.20
CA GLU A 62 0.02 -14.58 -22.29
C GLU A 62 0.81 -15.68 -21.56
N GLY A 63 0.19 -16.37 -20.61
CA GLY A 63 0.89 -17.32 -19.73
C GLY A 63 1.71 -16.66 -18.61
N ALA A 64 1.51 -15.36 -18.33
CA ALA A 64 2.09 -14.69 -17.18
C ALA A 64 1.82 -15.46 -15.87
N PRO A 65 2.71 -15.33 -14.88
CA PRO A 65 2.49 -15.94 -13.58
C PRO A 65 1.14 -15.50 -13.01
N ALA A 66 0.47 -16.41 -12.31
CA ALA A 66 -0.81 -16.15 -11.66
C ALA A 66 -0.76 -15.02 -10.61
N GLN A 67 0.43 -14.50 -10.31
CA GLN A 67 0.67 -13.46 -9.33
C GLN A 67 1.70 -12.45 -9.84
N VAL A 68 1.47 -11.17 -9.56
CA VAL A 68 2.42 -10.09 -9.80
C VAL A 68 2.92 -9.56 -8.46
N SER A 69 4.24 -9.52 -8.29
CA SER A 69 4.88 -8.99 -7.08
C SER A 69 5.33 -7.54 -7.28
N HIS A 70 4.88 -6.64 -6.41
CA HIS A 70 5.23 -5.23 -6.40
C HIS A 70 5.80 -4.82 -5.05
N ARG A 71 7.12 -4.60 -5.01
CA ARG A 71 7.82 -4.15 -3.80
C ARG A 71 7.71 -2.64 -3.67
N VAL A 72 7.22 -2.19 -2.52
CA VAL A 72 6.99 -0.78 -2.19
C VAL A 72 7.50 -0.46 -0.79
N ARG A 73 7.81 0.81 -0.55
CA ARG A 73 8.15 1.31 0.79
C ARG A 73 7.02 2.19 1.31
N LEU A 74 6.33 1.72 2.33
CA LEU A 74 5.15 2.37 2.90
C LEU A 74 5.35 2.58 4.40
N THR A 75 5.03 3.77 4.88
CA THR A 75 4.96 4.06 6.33
C THR A 75 3.76 3.37 6.97
N ASP A 76 3.69 3.37 8.29
CA ASP A 76 2.55 2.79 9.00
C ASP A 76 1.25 3.53 8.66
N GLY A 77 0.16 2.77 8.55
CA GLY A 77 -1.19 3.29 8.39
C GLY A 77 -2.04 2.57 7.35
N GLU A 78 -3.20 3.16 7.09
CA GLU A 78 -4.18 2.67 6.13
C GLU A 78 -3.92 3.26 4.74
N TYR A 79 -4.09 2.43 3.73
CA TYR A 79 -3.94 2.77 2.33
C TYR A 79 -5.10 2.22 1.52
N VAL A 80 -5.43 2.91 0.44
CA VAL A 80 -6.37 2.43 -0.57
C VAL A 80 -5.56 2.08 -1.82
N VAL A 81 -5.75 0.86 -2.31
CA VAL A 81 -5.15 0.37 -3.55
C VAL A 81 -6.25 0.30 -4.60
N HIS A 82 -6.16 1.19 -5.58
CA HIS A 82 -6.98 1.19 -6.78
C HIS A 82 -6.30 0.33 -7.83
N LEU A 83 -7.02 -0.67 -8.34
CA LEU A 83 -6.55 -1.61 -9.33
C LEU A 83 -7.37 -1.41 -10.60
N THR A 84 -6.72 -1.21 -11.73
CA THR A 84 -7.39 -1.21 -13.04
C THR A 84 -6.83 -2.36 -13.85
N LEU A 85 -7.65 -3.37 -14.09
CA LEU A 85 -7.30 -4.53 -14.91
C LEU A 85 -7.86 -4.34 -16.32
N MET A 86 -7.00 -4.43 -17.33
CA MET A 86 -7.38 -4.37 -18.74
C MET A 86 -7.57 -5.78 -19.28
N VAL A 87 -8.79 -6.13 -19.68
CA VAL A 87 -9.19 -7.45 -20.21
C VAL A 87 -9.80 -7.25 -21.59
N ASP A 88 -9.13 -7.73 -22.65
CA ASP A 88 -9.63 -7.71 -24.04
C ASP A 88 -10.34 -6.43 -24.49
N GLY A 89 -9.74 -5.27 -24.18
CA GLY A 89 -10.26 -3.95 -24.57
C GLY A 89 -11.28 -3.34 -23.60
N ALA A 90 -11.69 -4.07 -22.55
CA ALA A 90 -12.45 -3.56 -21.43
C ALA A 90 -11.53 -3.28 -20.23
N SER A 91 -11.90 -2.29 -19.41
CA SER A 91 -11.22 -1.99 -18.15
C SER A 91 -12.13 -2.35 -16.97
N ARG A 92 -11.60 -3.08 -15.98
CA ARG A 92 -12.27 -3.37 -14.72
C ARG A 92 -11.54 -2.70 -13.58
N ARG A 93 -12.24 -1.87 -12.80
CA ARG A 93 -11.68 -1.19 -11.63
C ARG A 93 -12.06 -1.90 -10.35
N LEU A 94 -11.11 -2.09 -9.44
CA LEU A 94 -11.31 -2.60 -8.10
C LEU A 94 -10.64 -1.69 -7.08
N GLU A 95 -11.16 -1.68 -5.87
CA GLU A 95 -10.59 -0.96 -4.74
C GLU A 95 -10.37 -1.92 -3.58
N ARG A 96 -9.21 -1.82 -2.94
CA ARG A 96 -8.85 -2.64 -1.77
C ARG A 96 -8.17 -1.78 -0.72
N SER A 97 -8.71 -1.80 0.49
CA SER A 97 -8.04 -1.19 1.65
C SER A 97 -6.99 -2.14 2.20
N ILE A 98 -5.81 -1.63 2.52
CA ILE A 98 -4.73 -2.38 3.19
C ILE A 98 -4.22 -1.60 4.40
N SER A 99 -3.88 -2.33 5.46
CA SER A 99 -3.21 -1.78 6.64
C SER A 99 -1.75 -2.18 6.64
N VAL A 100 -0.85 -1.21 6.81
CA VAL A 100 0.58 -1.45 6.96
C VAL A 100 0.96 -1.17 8.41
N SER A 101 1.34 -2.22 9.14
CA SER A 101 1.85 -2.16 10.50
C SER A 101 3.22 -2.82 10.66
N GLU A 102 3.61 -3.65 9.69
CA GLU A 102 4.89 -4.37 9.68
C GLU A 102 5.43 -4.54 8.24
N SER A 103 6.70 -4.92 8.12
CA SER A 103 7.29 -5.29 6.83
C SER A 103 6.86 -6.70 6.48
N GLY A 104 6.54 -6.95 5.22
CA GLY A 104 6.05 -8.27 4.83
C GLY A 104 5.34 -8.29 3.49
N THR A 105 4.63 -9.38 3.26
CA THR A 105 3.88 -9.62 2.02
C THR A 105 2.39 -9.47 2.28
N ILE A 106 1.72 -8.66 1.47
CA ILE A 106 0.27 -8.49 1.50
C ILE A 106 -0.27 -9.01 0.16
N VAL A 107 -1.10 -10.04 0.23
CA VAL A 107 -1.75 -10.60 -0.96
C VAL A 107 -3.06 -9.87 -1.22
N ILE A 108 -3.22 -9.35 -2.43
CA ILE A 108 -4.38 -8.58 -2.86
C ILE A 108 -5.13 -9.40 -3.94
N PRO A 109 -6.32 -9.93 -3.62
CA PRO A 109 -7.12 -10.67 -4.59
C PRO A 109 -7.74 -9.72 -5.61
N ILE A 110 -7.65 -10.09 -6.89
CA ILE A 110 -8.29 -9.39 -8.03
C ILE A 110 -9.58 -10.11 -8.47
N GLU A 111 -9.97 -11.16 -7.74
CA GLU A 111 -11.28 -11.79 -7.91
C GLU A 111 -12.39 -10.88 -7.32
N PRO A 112 -13.57 -10.88 -7.94
CA PRO A 112 -14.73 -10.13 -7.46
C PRO A 112 -15.29 -10.68 -6.15
#